data_AF-A0A5B7FYQ9-F1
#
_entry.id   AF-A0A5B7FYQ9-F1
#
_cell.length_a   1.000
_cell.length_b   1.000
_cell.length_c   1.000
_cell.angle_alpha   90.00
_cell.angle_beta   90.00
_cell.angle_gamma   90.00
#
_symmetry.space_group_name_H-M   'P 1'
#
loop_
_entity.id
_entity.type
_entity.pdbx_description
1 polymer ?
#
loop_
_entity_poly.entity_id
_entity_poly.type
_entity_poly.pdbx_seq_one_letter_code
_entity_poly.pdbx_strand_id
1 'polypeptide(L)' 'MTESKHMPSCENQRYIETPVGLRKLTENIMDKDFSGFRDKRDIMRRLINVERELRYMKEVKTDCQQKPQS' A
#
# COMPACT_ATOMS: atom_id res chain seq x y z
N MET A 1 10.20 -36.44 -7.90
CA MET A 1 11.36 -35.74 -7.30
C MET A 1 10.79 -34.73 -6.32
N THR A 2 11.05 -34.96 -5.04
CA THR A 2 10.38 -34.43 -3.85
C THR A 2 10.51 -32.90 -3.74
N GLU A 3 9.41 -32.22 -3.38
CA GLU A 3 9.42 -30.82 -2.95
C GLU A 3 10.49 -30.62 -1.87
N SER A 4 11.46 -29.74 -2.17
CA SER A 4 12.42 -29.29 -1.18
C SER A 4 11.70 -28.46 -0.13
N LYS A 5 11.58 -29.00 1.09
CA LYS A 5 11.14 -28.23 2.26
C LYS A 5 12.11 -27.06 2.41
N HIS A 6 11.60 -25.84 2.27
CA HIS A 6 12.35 -24.61 2.45
C HIS A 6 13.05 -24.64 3.83
N MET A 7 14.34 -24.98 3.85
CA MET A 7 15.16 -24.78 5.04
C MET A 7 15.28 -23.27 5.24
N PRO A 8 14.95 -22.74 6.44
CA PRO A 8 15.24 -21.36 6.74
C PRO A 8 16.75 -21.16 6.64
N SER A 9 17.21 -20.14 5.90
CA SER A 9 18.63 -19.83 5.81
C SER A 9 19.20 -19.59 7.22
N CYS A 10 20.50 -19.87 7.40
CA CYS A 10 21.17 -19.76 8.70
C CYS A 10 21.04 -18.34 9.34
N GLU A 11 20.86 -17.29 8.54
CA GLU A 11 20.56 -15.93 9.03
C GLU A 11 19.17 -15.83 9.68
N ASN A 12 18.16 -16.50 9.13
CA ASN A 12 16.83 -16.53 9.72
C ASN A 12 16.79 -17.34 11.01
N GLN A 13 17.66 -18.36 11.16
CA GLN A 13 17.82 -19.13 12.39
C GLN A 13 18.23 -18.25 13.59
N ARG A 14 19.15 -17.30 13.38
CA ARG A 14 19.57 -16.35 14.43
C ARG A 14 18.46 -15.40 14.85
N TYR A 15 17.51 -15.11 13.97
CA TYR A 15 16.33 -14.32 14.32
C TYR A 15 15.35 -15.11 15.19
N ILE A 16 15.22 -16.42 15.02
CA ILE A 16 14.28 -17.24 15.82
C ILE A 16 14.77 -17.51 17.25
N GLU A 17 16.07 -17.31 17.52
CA GLU A 17 16.71 -17.64 18.79
C GLU A 17 16.54 -16.58 19.89
N THR A 18 16.22 -15.34 19.53
CA THR A 18 16.06 -14.24 20.49
C THR A 18 14.68 -13.59 20.37
N PRO A 19 14.07 -13.12 21.47
CA PRO A 19 12.79 -12.40 21.40
C PRO A 19 12.81 -11.18 20.47
N VAL A 20 13.97 -10.52 20.38
CA VAL A 20 14.20 -9.38 19.47
C VAL A 20 14.25 -9.85 18.02
N GLY A 21 14.94 -10.96 17.75
CA GLY A 21 14.98 -11.54 16.42
C GLY A 21 13.61 -12.02 15.94
N LEU A 22 12.79 -12.58 16.83
CA LEU A 22 11.42 -13.01 16.51
C LEU A 22 10.56 -11.84 16.05
N ARG A 23 10.65 -10.70 16.74
CA ARG A 23 9.96 -9.47 16.32
C ARG A 23 10.42 -9.01 14.94
N LYS A 24 11.72 -9.00 14.70
CA LYS A 24 12.30 -8.60 13.41
C LYS A 24 11.91 -9.57 12.27
N LEU A 25 11.77 -10.85 12.58
CA LEU A 25 11.27 -11.85 11.63
C LEU A 25 9.79 -11.59 11.28
N THR A 26 8.95 -11.32 12.28
CA THR A 26 7.54 -10.95 12.04
C THR A 26 7.41 -9.69 11.20
N GLU A 27 8.20 -8.65 11.48
CA GLU A 27 8.22 -7.42 10.70
C GLU A 27 8.64 -7.65 9.24
N ASN A 28 9.68 -8.46 9.02
CA ASN A 28 10.16 -8.78 7.67
C ASN A 28 9.16 -9.62 6.86
N ILE A 29 8.52 -10.61 7.50
CA ILE A 29 7.45 -11.40 6.88
C ILE A 29 6.27 -10.49 6.53
N MET A 30 5.87 -9.61 7.46
CA MET A 30 4.80 -8.66 7.20
C MET A 30 5.15 -7.68 6.07
N ASP A 31 6.36 -7.12 6.03
CA ASP A 31 6.73 -6.16 5.00
C ASP A 31 6.80 -6.84 3.61
N LYS A 32 7.31 -8.09 3.54
CA LYS A 32 7.31 -8.87 2.30
C LYS A 32 5.90 -9.24 1.84
N ASP A 33 5.11 -9.87 2.70
CA ASP A 33 3.79 -10.42 2.33
C ASP A 33 2.76 -9.31 2.08
N PHE A 34 2.92 -8.15 2.73
CA PHE A 34 1.99 -7.03 2.62
C PHE A 34 2.53 -5.81 1.86
N SER A 35 3.73 -5.89 1.27
CA SER A 35 4.32 -4.84 0.41
C SER A 35 3.33 -4.34 -0.65
N GLY A 36 2.72 -5.25 -1.41
CA GLY A 36 1.75 -4.90 -2.45
C GLY A 36 0.43 -4.29 -1.92
N PHE A 37 0.09 -4.48 -0.64
CA PHE A 37 -1.07 -3.85 -0.02
C PHE A 37 -0.78 -2.40 0.42
N ARG A 38 0.46 -2.06 0.76
CA ARG A 38 0.85 -0.67 1.04
C ARG A 38 0.72 0.18 -0.22
N ASP A 39 1.22 -0.33 -1.34
CA ASP A 39 1.11 0.35 -2.63
C ASP A 39 -0.35 0.49 -3.09
N LYS A 40 -1.16 -0.57 -2.97
CA LYS A 40 -2.60 -0.51 -3.29
C LYS A 40 -3.35 0.52 -2.46
N ARG A 41 -3.07 0.63 -1.15
CA ARG A 41 -3.68 1.66 -0.29
C ARG A 41 -3.31 3.06 -0.73
N ASP A 42 -2.05 3.29 -1.07
CA ASP A 42 -1.58 4.60 -1.53
C ASP A 42 -2.19 4.97 -2.89
N ILE A 43 -2.30 3.99 -3.80
CA ILE A 43 -2.98 4.13 -5.10
C ILE A 43 -4.47 4.48 -4.90
N MET A 44 -5.19 3.75 -4.04
CA MET A 44 -6.60 4.05 -3.74
C MET A 44 -6.76 5.47 -3.17
N ARG A 45 -5.88 5.88 -2.26
CA ARG A 45 -5.92 7.24 -1.69
C ARG A 45 -5.74 8.31 -2.77
N ARG A 46 -4.82 8.10 -3.71
CA ARG A 46 -4.60 9.00 -4.86
C ARG A 46 -5.82 9.05 -5.77
N LEU A 47 -6.43 7.90 -6.09
CA LEU A 47 -7.63 7.83 -6.93
C LEU A 47 -8.81 8.61 -6.33
N ILE A 48 -9.06 8.45 -5.02
CA ILE A 48 -10.12 9.19 -4.31
C ILE A 48 -9.89 10.71 -4.40
N ASN A 49 -8.64 11.16 -4.27
CA ASN A 49 -8.30 12.58 -4.38
C ASN A 49 -8.55 13.12 -5.78
N VAL A 50 -8.14 12.39 -6.82
CA VAL A 50 -8.37 12.78 -8.23
C VAL A 50 -9.87 12.84 -8.54
N GLU A 51 -10.66 11.88 -8.06
CA GLU A 51 -12.11 11.89 -8.24
C GLU A 51 -12.76 13.12 -7.58
N ARG A 52 -12.30 13.48 -6.38
CA ARG A 52 -12.78 14.67 -5.67
C ARG A 52 -12.46 15.95 -6.44
N GLU A 53 -11.24 16.08 -6.94
CA GLU A 53 -10.81 17.25 -7.73
C GLU A 53 -11.60 17.37 -9.03
N LEU A 54 -11.81 16.26 -9.75
CA LEU A 54 -12.64 16.23 -10.95
C LEU A 54 -14.08 16.68 -10.68
N ARG A 55 -14.67 16.26 -9.56
CA ARG A 55 -16.01 16.69 -9.14
C ARG A 55 -16.05 18.18 -8.88
N TYR A 56 -15.08 18.71 -8.16
CA TYR A 56 -14.96 20.15 -7.88
C TYR A 56 -14.82 20.97 -9.17
N MET A 57 -13.93 20.56 -10.09
CA MET A 57 -13.76 21.26 -11.36
C MET A 57 -15.03 21.23 -12.21
N LYS A 58 -15.78 20.13 -12.18
CA LYS A 58 -17.07 20.02 -12.88
C LYS A 58 -18.08 21.01 -12.30
N GLU A 59 -18.20 21.10 -10.98
CA GLU A 59 -19.08 22.07 -10.30
C GLU A 59 -18.69 23.51 -10.62
N VAL A 60 -17.41 23.85 -10.52
CA VAL A 60 -16.89 25.19 -10.86
C VAL A 60 -17.15 25.53 -12.32
N LYS A 61 -16.94 24.59 -13.25
CA LYS A 61 -17.22 24.79 -14.67
C LYS A 61 -18.71 25.04 -14.91
N THR A 62 -19.59 24.31 -14.25
CA THR A 62 -21.04 24.53 -14.36
C THR A 62 -21.48 25.86 -13.76
N ASP A 63 -20.91 26.28 -12.63
CA ASP A 63 -21.16 27.59 -12.01
C ASP A 63 -20.71 28.74 -12.94
N CYS A 64 -19.53 28.63 -13.55
CA CYS A 64 -19.03 29.61 -14.50
C CYS A 64 -19.87 29.70 -15.78
N GLN A 65 -20.50 28.61 -16.22
CA GLN A 65 -21.36 28.60 -17.40
C GLN A 65 -22.78 29.10 -17.13
N GLN A 66 -23.18 29.25 -15.87
CA GLN A 66 -24.51 29.73 -15.47
C GLN A 66 -24.54 31.22 -15.11
N LYS A 67 -23.39 31.90 -15.07
CA LYS A 67 -23.33 33.37 -15.03
C LYS A 67 -23.61 33.92 -16.45
N PRO A 68 -24.73 34.61 -16.68
CA PRO A 68 -24.91 35.33 -17.93
C PRO A 68 -23.81 36.40 -18.02
N GLN A 69 -23.13 36.45 -19.17
CA GLN A 69 -22.30 37.60 -19.51
C GLN A 69 -23.25 38.80 -19.68
N SER A 70 -23.31 39.63 -18.64
CA SER A 70 -23.95 40.95 -18.69
C SER A 70 -23.00 41.96 -19.31
#